data_AF-A0A930U0I8-F1
#
_entry.id   AF-A0A930U0I8-F1
#
_cell.length_a   1.000
_cell.length_b   1.000
_cell.length_c   1.000
_cell.angle_alpha   90.00
_cell.angle_beta   90.00
_cell.angle_gamma   90.00
#
_symmetry.space_group_name_H-M   'P 1'
#
loop_
_entity.id
_entity.type
_entity.pdbx_description
1 polymer ?
#
loop_
_entity_poly.entity_id
_entity_poly.type
_entity_poly.pdbx_seq_one_letter_code
_entity_poly.pdbx_strand_id
1 'polypeptide(L)'
;MFGLKLHWYQLKALSSWLRDNVDDFQNSSSLEILNSLFPSSQFIYIYRKDTLRQAISLSIAIQTKEWARVAGSGEVSSKAKNLRFNPAQIRGCRNKTEKSNRNWQAFFEANALDFYSIAYEDFVNSYEETVKEVYGFLGVEYSHGTITIPTEKQATSINDRWLFYYKTVPQPL
;
A
#
# COMPACT_ATOMS: atom_id res chain seq x y z
N MET A 1 -19.49 10.27 -1.16
CA MET A 1 -18.06 10.07 -1.47
C MET A 1 -17.74 8.60 -1.33
N PHE A 2 -17.01 8.00 -2.28
CA PHE A 2 -16.46 6.64 -2.14
C PHE A 2 -14.93 6.72 -2.31
N GLY A 3 -14.20 5.77 -1.73
CA GLY A 3 -12.76 5.66 -1.90
C GLY A 3 -12.40 4.33 -2.55
N LEU A 4 -11.39 4.35 -3.42
CA LEU A 4 -10.83 3.15 -4.04
C LEU A 4 -9.35 3.05 -3.72
N LYS A 5 -8.92 1.89 -3.22
CA LYS A 5 -7.50 1.60 -3.00
C LYS A 5 -6.94 0.81 -4.18
N LEU A 6 -5.84 1.31 -4.76
CA LEU A 6 -5.17 0.70 -5.91
C LEU A 6 -3.67 0.49 -5.65
N HIS A 7 -3.15 -0.65 -6.06
CA HIS A 7 -1.72 -0.85 -6.27
C HIS A 7 -1.35 -0.56 -7.73
N TRP A 8 -0.09 -0.21 -7.99
CA TRP A 8 0.39 0.11 -9.34
C TRP A 8 0.12 -1.00 -10.35
N TYR A 9 0.36 -2.26 -9.96
CA TYR A 9 0.12 -3.39 -10.85
C TYR A 9 -1.37 -3.56 -11.21
N GLN A 10 -2.28 -3.11 -10.34
CA GLN A 10 -3.73 -3.14 -10.61
C GLN A 10 -4.10 -2.08 -11.63
N LEU A 11 -3.56 -0.86 -11.52
CA LEU A 11 -3.74 0.18 -12.54
C LEU A 11 -3.18 -0.29 -13.89
N LYS A 12 -1.96 -0.83 -13.91
CA LYS A 12 -1.35 -1.38 -15.13
C LYS A 12 -2.21 -2.46 -15.77
N ALA A 13 -2.70 -3.42 -14.98
CA ALA A 13 -3.51 -4.52 -15.47
C ALA A 13 -4.86 -4.01 -16.00
N LEU A 14 -5.52 -3.11 -15.27
CA LEU A 14 -6.78 -2.48 -15.69
C LEU A 14 -6.61 -1.70 -16.99
N SER A 15 -5.59 -0.85 -17.08
CA SER A 15 -5.33 -0.06 -18.29
C SER A 15 -5.01 -0.94 -19.49
N SER A 16 -4.22 -2.01 -19.31
CA SER A 16 -3.95 -2.96 -20.40
C SER A 16 -5.23 -3.63 -20.86
N TRP A 17 -6.00 -4.20 -19.92
CA TRP A 17 -7.22 -4.90 -20.24
C TRP A 17 -8.23 -4.01 -20.97
N LEU A 18 -8.42 -2.76 -20.53
CA LEU A 18 -9.34 -1.84 -21.20
C LEU A 18 -8.87 -1.46 -22.61
N ARG A 19 -7.57 -1.20 -22.81
CA ARG A 19 -7.03 -0.94 -24.15
C ARG A 19 -7.23 -2.11 -25.11
N ASP A 20 -7.12 -3.33 -24.58
CA ASP A 20 -7.21 -4.55 -25.38
C ASP A 20 -8.65 -4.99 -25.67
N ASN A 21 -9.64 -4.54 -24.88
CA ASN A 21 -11.01 -5.08 -24.91
C ASN A 21 -12.12 -4.03 -25.10
N VAL A 22 -11.81 -2.74 -25.07
CA VAL A 22 -12.79 -1.66 -25.19
C VAL A 22 -12.27 -0.62 -26.16
N ASP A 23 -12.96 -0.48 -27.30
CA ASP A 23 -12.54 0.36 -28.42
C ASP A 23 -12.28 1.82 -28.01
N ASP A 24 -13.15 2.37 -27.14
CA ASP A 24 -13.03 3.74 -26.63
C ASP A 24 -11.72 4.01 -25.86
N PHE A 25 -11.07 2.96 -25.34
CA PHE A 25 -9.85 3.09 -24.52
C PHE A 25 -8.57 2.68 -25.22
N GLN A 26 -8.60 2.17 -26.47
CA GLN A 26 -7.43 1.61 -27.16
C GLN A 26 -6.19 2.52 -27.12
N ASN A 27 -6.38 3.82 -27.29
CA ASN A 27 -5.31 4.82 -27.31
C ASN A 27 -5.26 5.70 -26.05
N SER A 28 -6.09 5.42 -25.04
CA SER A 28 -6.15 6.22 -23.82
C SER A 28 -4.96 5.95 -22.91
N SER A 29 -4.36 7.01 -22.40
CA SER A 29 -3.43 6.99 -21.28
C SER A 29 -4.09 6.40 -20.02
N SER A 30 -3.26 5.97 -19.06
CA SER A 30 -3.80 5.44 -17.80
C SER A 30 -4.56 6.49 -16.99
N LEU A 31 -4.24 7.77 -17.16
CA LEU A 31 -4.97 8.86 -16.51
C LEU A 31 -6.33 9.10 -17.17
N GLU A 32 -6.42 9.11 -18.50
CA GLU A 32 -7.72 9.25 -19.19
C GLU A 32 -8.67 8.12 -18.83
N ILE A 33 -8.15 6.88 -18.74
CA ILE A 33 -8.92 5.73 -18.24
C ILE A 33 -9.41 5.99 -16.81
N LEU A 34 -8.53 6.42 -15.90
CA LEU A 34 -8.91 6.70 -14.52
C LEU A 34 -9.96 7.82 -14.42
N ASN A 35 -9.81 8.90 -15.18
CA ASN A 35 -10.74 10.03 -15.18
C ASN A 35 -12.09 9.64 -15.80
N SER A 36 -12.11 8.74 -16.78
CA SER A 36 -13.35 8.23 -17.34
C SER A 36 -14.11 7.33 -16.36
N LEU A 37 -13.41 6.47 -15.61
CA LEU A 37 -14.03 5.56 -14.64
C LEU A 37 -14.39 6.25 -13.33
N PHE A 38 -13.55 7.19 -12.90
CA PHE A 38 -13.64 7.89 -11.62
C PHE A 38 -13.46 9.41 -11.84
N PRO A 39 -14.48 10.10 -12.37
CA PRO A 39 -14.40 11.53 -12.63
C PRO A 39 -14.12 12.33 -11.34
N SER A 40 -13.31 13.38 -11.45
CA SER A 40 -12.95 14.26 -10.32
C SER A 40 -12.30 13.55 -9.13
N SER A 41 -11.49 12.53 -9.40
CA SER A 41 -10.74 11.81 -8.37
C SER A 41 -9.67 12.69 -7.72
N GLN A 42 -9.59 12.62 -6.40
CA GLN A 42 -8.47 13.16 -5.63
C GLN A 42 -7.56 12.01 -5.17
N PHE A 43 -6.24 12.22 -5.20
CA PHE A 43 -5.28 11.16 -4.93
C PHE A 43 -4.68 11.27 -3.53
N ILE A 44 -4.68 10.16 -2.81
CA ILE A 44 -3.96 10.01 -1.54
C ILE A 44 -2.90 8.94 -1.75
N TYR A 45 -1.63 9.32 -1.58
CA TYR A 45 -0.50 8.44 -1.76
C TYR A 45 0.08 8.00 -0.42
N ILE A 46 -0.18 6.75 -0.05
CA ILE A 46 0.35 6.17 1.19
C ILE A 46 1.61 5.35 0.89
N TYR A 47 2.70 5.64 1.57
CA TYR A 47 3.97 4.94 1.44
C TYR A 47 4.57 4.61 2.81
N ARG A 48 5.57 3.72 2.84
CA ARG A 48 6.38 3.45 4.03
C ARG A 48 7.78 3.96 3.82
N LYS A 49 8.32 4.66 4.82
CA LYS A 49 9.74 5.07 4.85
C LYS A 49 10.63 3.83 5.00
N ASP A 50 10.23 2.87 5.85
CA ASP A 50 10.98 1.62 6.04
C ASP A 50 10.53 0.52 5.06
N THR A 51 11.10 0.56 3.84
CA THR A 51 10.79 -0.42 2.79
C THR A 51 11.27 -1.84 3.13
N LEU A 52 12.26 -1.99 4.00
CA LEU A 52 12.74 -3.30 4.44
C LEU A 52 11.76 -3.95 5.41
N ARG A 53 11.28 -3.22 6.41
CA ARG A 53 10.22 -3.71 7.31
C ARG A 53 8.93 -3.99 6.52
N GLN A 54 8.59 -3.15 5.54
CA GLN A 54 7.47 -3.43 4.63
C GLN A 54 7.67 -4.74 3.85
N ALA A 55 8.85 -4.97 3.30
CA ALA A 55 9.17 -6.18 2.57
C ALA A 55 9.11 -7.45 3.44
N ILE A 56 9.56 -7.36 4.69
CA ILE A 56 9.44 -8.44 5.68
C ILE A 56 7.97 -8.74 5.98
N SER A 57 7.16 -7.71 6.28
CA SER A 57 5.72 -7.86 6.48
C SER A 57 5.05 -8.50 5.25
N LEU A 58 5.39 -8.07 4.04
CA LEU A 58 4.86 -8.64 2.80
C LEU A 58 5.29 -10.09 2.61
N SER A 59 6.54 -10.43 2.93
CA SER A 59 7.03 -11.81 2.86
C SER A 59 6.29 -12.73 3.81
N ILE A 60 5.98 -12.26 5.03
CA ILE A 60 5.18 -12.99 6.02
C ILE A 60 3.73 -13.13 5.53
N ALA A 61 3.13 -12.05 5.01
CA ALA A 61 1.77 -12.05 4.47
C ALA A 61 1.60 -13.05 3.32
N ILE A 62 2.59 -13.14 2.42
CA ILE A 62 2.59 -14.11 1.31
C ILE A 62 2.57 -15.57 1.82
N GLN A 63 3.29 -15.86 2.90
CA GLN A 63 3.36 -17.20 3.49
C GLN A 63 2.10 -17.55 4.28
N THR A 64 1.58 -16.61 5.06
CA THR A 64 0.37 -16.80 5.91
C THR A 64 -0.94 -16.68 5.14
N LYS A 65 -0.92 -16.00 3.98
CA LYS A 65 -2.11 -15.52 3.26
C LYS A 65 -2.94 -14.55 4.09
N GLU A 66 -2.28 -13.75 4.92
CA GLU A 66 -2.91 -12.70 5.74
C GLU A 66 -2.26 -11.34 5.47
N TRP A 67 -3.06 -10.37 5.02
CA TRP A 67 -2.59 -9.03 4.70
C TRP A 67 -3.10 -7.95 5.67
N ALA A 68 -4.17 -8.24 6.41
CA ALA A 68 -4.73 -7.38 7.45
C ALA A 68 -5.51 -8.23 8.46
N ARG A 69 -5.69 -7.71 9.68
CA ARG A 69 -6.62 -8.23 10.69
C ARG A 69 -7.50 -7.08 11.17
N VAL A 70 -8.80 -7.34 11.26
CA VAL A 70 -9.77 -6.41 11.82
C VAL A 70 -9.68 -6.48 13.34
N ALA A 71 -9.70 -5.32 14.00
CA ALA A 71 -9.68 -5.27 15.45
C ALA A 71 -10.80 -6.09 16.08
N GLY A 72 -10.45 -6.99 17.01
CA GLY A 72 -11.41 -7.82 17.74
C GLY A 72 -11.83 -9.12 17.03
N SER A 73 -11.20 -9.51 15.92
CA SER A 73 -11.55 -10.74 15.21
C SER A 73 -11.08 -12.05 15.88
N GLY A 74 -10.33 -11.98 16.99
CA GLY A 74 -10.01 -13.10 17.90
C GLY A 74 -9.14 -14.25 17.37
N GLU A 75 -9.06 -14.45 16.05
CA GLU A 75 -8.37 -15.58 15.45
C GLU A 75 -6.94 -15.20 15.00
N VAL A 76 -5.95 -15.70 15.72
CA VAL A 76 -4.58 -15.83 15.21
C VAL A 76 -4.55 -17.07 14.34
N SER A 77 -4.40 -16.96 13.01
CA SER A 77 -4.39 -18.21 12.23
C SER A 77 -3.22 -19.09 12.63
N SER A 78 -3.52 -20.38 12.70
CA SER A 78 -2.57 -21.47 12.91
C SER A 78 -1.48 -21.55 11.83
N LYS A 79 -1.60 -20.78 10.73
CA LYS A 79 -0.65 -20.75 9.61
C LYS A 79 0.67 -20.03 9.94
N ALA A 80 0.73 -19.30 11.04
CA ALA A 80 1.97 -18.68 11.53
C ALA A 80 3.03 -19.70 11.99
N LYS A 81 2.67 -20.98 12.18
CA LYS A 81 3.56 -21.99 12.79
C LYS A 81 4.75 -22.41 11.92
N ASN A 82 4.72 -22.17 10.60
CA ASN A 82 5.75 -22.64 9.65
C ASN A 82 6.42 -21.52 8.85
N LEU A 83 6.54 -20.32 9.41
CA LEU A 83 7.20 -19.19 8.75
C LEU A 83 8.69 -19.47 8.50
N ARG A 84 9.12 -19.37 7.23
CA ARG A 84 10.52 -19.58 6.81
C ARG A 84 11.16 -18.26 6.44
N PHE A 85 12.28 -17.94 7.08
CA PHE A 85 13.10 -16.81 6.68
C PHE A 85 13.72 -17.09 5.30
N ASN A 86 13.42 -16.23 4.32
CA ASN A 86 13.95 -16.34 2.97
C ASN A 86 14.44 -14.94 2.51
N PRO A 87 15.75 -14.67 2.55
CA PRO A 87 16.28 -13.36 2.20
C PRO A 87 16.05 -13.00 0.73
N ALA A 88 16.06 -13.97 -0.19
CA ALA A 88 15.75 -13.73 -1.60
C ALA A 88 14.29 -13.30 -1.79
N GLN A 89 13.35 -13.93 -1.07
CA GLN A 89 11.93 -13.53 -1.10
C GLN A 89 11.74 -12.11 -0.55
N ILE A 90 12.38 -11.77 0.58
CA ILE A 90 12.31 -10.43 1.18
C ILE A 90 12.87 -9.39 0.21
N ARG A 91 14.03 -9.66 -0.42
CA ARG A 91 14.61 -8.78 -1.44
C ARG A 91 13.67 -8.57 -2.63
N GLY A 92 13.07 -9.65 -3.13
CA GLY A 92 12.06 -9.58 -4.19
C GLY A 92 10.84 -8.74 -3.79
N CYS A 93 10.37 -8.87 -2.55
CA CYS A 93 9.30 -8.04 -2.01
C CYS A 93 9.70 -6.55 -1.97
N ARG A 94 10.90 -6.25 -1.46
CA ARG A 94 11.44 -4.89 -1.40
C ARG A 94 11.55 -4.26 -2.78
N ASN A 95 12.16 -4.96 -3.73
CA ASN A 95 12.31 -4.47 -5.11
C ASN A 95 10.95 -4.19 -5.77
N LYS A 96 9.96 -5.05 -5.55
CA LYS A 96 8.58 -4.85 -6.07
C LYS A 96 7.94 -3.62 -5.45
N THR A 97 8.03 -3.46 -4.14
CA THR A 97 7.49 -2.29 -3.42
C THR A 97 8.15 -1.00 -3.87
N GLU A 98 9.48 -0.93 -3.89
CA GLU A 98 10.21 0.27 -4.29
C GLU A 98 9.97 0.61 -5.76
N LYS A 99 9.88 -0.38 -6.66
CA LYS A 99 9.48 -0.17 -8.05
C LYS A 99 8.05 0.37 -8.15
N SER A 100 7.12 -0.16 -7.37
CA SER A 100 5.74 0.33 -7.34
C SER A 100 5.67 1.78 -6.86
N ASN A 101 6.46 2.15 -5.83
CA ASN A 101 6.51 3.51 -5.32
C ASN A 101 7.05 4.49 -6.37
N ARG A 102 8.18 4.15 -7.01
CA ARG A 102 8.74 4.96 -8.10
C ARG A 102 7.76 5.16 -9.25
N ASN A 103 7.03 4.11 -9.62
CA ASN A 103 6.06 4.23 -10.71
C ASN A 103 4.88 5.14 -10.35
N TRP A 104 4.40 5.11 -9.10
CA TRP A 104 3.36 6.03 -8.65
C TRP A 104 3.86 7.49 -8.66
N GLN A 105 5.05 7.73 -8.12
CA GLN A 105 5.65 9.07 -8.12
C GLN A 105 5.83 9.60 -9.55
N ALA A 106 6.43 8.79 -10.44
CA ALA A 106 6.58 9.15 -11.84
C ALA A 106 5.23 9.38 -12.54
N PHE A 107 4.18 8.63 -12.17
CA PHE A 107 2.83 8.83 -12.70
C PHE A 107 2.24 10.17 -12.25
N PHE A 108 2.36 10.53 -10.97
CA PHE A 108 1.87 11.83 -10.48
C PHE A 108 2.63 12.98 -11.11
N GLU A 109 3.96 12.90 -11.16
CA GLU A 109 4.84 13.91 -11.76
C GLU A 109 4.57 14.09 -13.26
N ALA A 110 4.52 13.00 -14.04
CA ALA A 110 4.32 13.07 -15.49
C ALA A 110 2.96 13.64 -15.90
N ASN A 111 1.97 13.60 -15.01
CA ASN A 111 0.64 14.11 -15.26
C ASN A 111 0.32 15.40 -14.47
N ALA A 112 1.29 15.97 -13.75
CA ALA A 112 1.11 17.14 -12.88
C ALA A 112 -0.12 17.02 -11.95
N LEU A 113 -0.30 15.83 -11.35
CA LEU A 113 -1.44 15.55 -10.47
C LEU A 113 -1.16 16.03 -9.06
N ASP A 114 -2.13 16.71 -8.46
CA ASP A 114 -2.14 16.95 -7.02
C ASP A 114 -2.45 15.66 -6.26
N PHE A 115 -1.70 15.42 -5.18
CA PHE A 115 -1.92 14.29 -4.30
C PHE A 115 -1.52 14.62 -2.86
N TYR A 116 -2.22 14.03 -1.90
CA TYR A 116 -1.83 14.09 -0.49
C TYR A 116 -0.94 12.90 -0.13
N SER A 117 0.30 13.16 0.27
CA SER A 117 1.25 12.10 0.62
C SER A 117 1.21 11.78 2.11
N ILE A 118 1.13 10.50 2.46
CA ILE A 118 1.12 10.02 3.84
C ILE A 118 2.21 8.98 4.02
N ALA A 119 3.16 9.26 4.91
CA ALA A 119 4.04 8.23 5.41
C ALA A 119 3.32 7.41 6.48
N TYR A 120 3.32 6.09 6.31
CA TYR A 120 2.69 5.14 7.23
C TYR A 120 3.19 5.31 8.67
N GLU A 121 4.48 5.57 8.86
CA GLU A 121 5.06 5.76 10.19
C GLU A 121 4.46 6.98 10.90
N ASP A 122 4.20 8.06 10.15
CA ASP A 122 3.59 9.28 10.69
C ASP A 122 2.09 9.02 10.96
N PHE A 123 1.41 8.33 10.03
CA PHE A 123 0.01 7.94 10.16
C PHE A 123 -0.29 7.07 11.39
N VAL A 124 0.59 6.12 11.72
CA VAL A 124 0.41 5.25 12.89
C VAL A 124 0.63 6.03 14.20
N ASN A 125 1.51 7.02 14.19
CA ASN A 125 1.82 7.82 15.37
C ASN A 125 0.77 8.93 15.60
N SER A 126 0.14 9.43 14.53
CA SER A 126 -0.78 10.58 14.56
C SER A 126 -2.07 10.31 13.78
N TYR A 127 -2.70 9.15 14.02
CA TYR A 127 -3.83 8.65 13.22
C TYR A 127 -4.98 9.66 13.08
N GLU A 128 -5.45 10.23 14.20
CA GLU A 128 -6.58 11.16 14.19
C GLU A 128 -6.25 12.44 13.40
N GLU A 129 -5.05 12.97 13.59
CA GLU A 129 -4.61 14.20 12.91
C GLU A 129 -4.46 13.98 11.41
N THR A 130 -3.81 12.90 11.00
CA THR A 130 -3.68 12.57 9.58
C THR A 130 -5.04 12.33 8.92
N VAL A 131 -6.02 11.76 9.64
CA VAL A 131 -7.39 11.64 9.12
C VAL A 131 -7.99 13.02 8.92
N LYS A 132 -7.89 13.93 9.88
CA LYS A 132 -8.39 15.32 9.74
C LYS A 132 -7.75 16.06 8.57
N GLU A 133 -6.45 15.93 8.39
CA GLU A 133 -5.72 16.49 7.23
C GLU A 133 -6.26 15.94 5.90
N VAL A 134 -6.54 14.63 5.83
CA VAL A 134 -7.16 14.01 4.64
C VAL A 134 -8.56 14.58 4.39
N TYR A 135 -9.39 14.76 5.42
CA TYR A 135 -10.70 15.42 5.27
C TYR A 135 -10.56 16.84 4.71
N GLY A 136 -9.61 17.61 5.25
CA GLY A 136 -9.29 18.95 4.77
C GLY A 136 -8.84 18.97 3.31
N PHE A 137 -7.93 18.06 2.92
CA PHE A 137 -7.50 17.89 1.53
C PHE A 137 -8.67 17.57 0.61
N LEU A 138 -9.56 16.65 1.03
CA LEU A 138 -10.72 16.25 0.25
C LEU A 138 -11.81 17.34 0.16
N GLY A 139 -11.71 18.42 0.95
CA GLY A 139 -12.73 19.47 1.04
C GLY A 139 -14.03 19.01 1.70
N VAL A 140 -13.96 17.98 2.54
CA VAL A 140 -15.14 17.41 3.22
C VAL A 140 -15.13 17.83 4.69
N GLU A 141 -16.25 18.33 5.18
CA GLU A 141 -16.40 18.62 6.60
C GLU A 141 -16.27 17.35 7.42
N TYR A 142 -15.41 17.42 8.44
CA TYR A 142 -15.27 16.35 9.41
C TYR A 142 -16.49 16.36 10.34
N SER A 143 -17.39 15.39 10.18
CA SER A 143 -18.52 15.22 11.10
C SER A 143 -18.06 14.52 12.38
N HIS A 144 -18.46 15.08 13.51
CA HIS A 144 -18.06 14.66 14.86
C HIS A 144 -18.26 13.14 15.08
N GLY A 145 -17.17 12.45 15.45
CA GLY A 145 -17.19 11.04 15.80
C GLY A 145 -15.81 10.57 16.28
N THR A 146 -15.75 9.55 17.13
CA THR A 146 -14.45 9.00 17.56
C THR A 146 -13.79 8.27 16.40
N ILE A 147 -12.65 8.76 15.93
CA ILE A 147 -11.82 8.06 14.96
C ILE A 147 -11.21 6.83 15.67
N THR A 148 -11.62 5.64 15.27
CA THR A 148 -11.07 4.38 15.78
C THR A 148 -10.13 3.76 14.75
N ILE A 149 -9.08 3.09 15.21
CA ILE A 149 -8.17 2.36 14.33
C ILE A 149 -8.81 1.00 14.01
N PRO A 150 -9.21 0.73 12.75
CA PRO A 150 -10.01 -0.46 12.43
C PRO A 150 -9.19 -1.75 12.33
N THR A 151 -7.86 -1.64 12.36
CA THR A 151 -6.92 -2.74 12.08
C THR A 151 -5.93 -2.91 13.21
N GLU A 152 -5.58 -4.17 13.49
CA GLU A 152 -4.58 -4.49 14.50
C GLU A 152 -3.17 -4.42 13.93
N LYS A 153 -2.21 -4.01 14.77
CA LYS A 153 -0.80 -4.10 14.43
C LYS A 153 -0.39 -5.58 14.36
N GLN A 154 -0.13 -6.07 13.14
CA GLN A 154 0.31 -7.45 12.91
C GLN A 154 1.83 -7.66 13.02
N ALA A 155 2.62 -6.58 13.21
CA ALA A 155 4.06 -6.72 13.40
C ALA A 155 4.33 -7.43 14.74
N THR A 156 4.99 -8.58 14.68
CA THR A 156 5.36 -9.40 15.84
C THR A 156 6.86 -9.42 16.04
N SER A 157 7.34 -10.08 17.10
CA SER A 157 8.77 -10.35 17.31
C SER A 157 9.44 -11.09 16.15
N ILE A 158 8.68 -11.77 15.29
CA ILE A 158 9.19 -12.40 14.06
C ILE A 158 9.69 -11.34 13.07
N ASN A 159 8.99 -10.21 12.94
CA ASN A 159 9.39 -9.12 12.04
C ASN A 159 10.76 -8.56 12.45
N ASP A 160 10.95 -8.30 13.74
CA ASP A 160 12.20 -7.77 14.27
C ASP A 160 13.34 -8.79 14.16
N ARG A 161 13.06 -10.07 14.43
CA ARG A 161 14.03 -11.16 14.24
C ARG A 161 14.46 -11.30 12.77
N TRP A 162 13.53 -11.24 11.83
CA TRP A 162 13.85 -11.29 10.40
C TRP A 162 14.58 -10.04 9.93
N LEU A 163 14.29 -8.87 10.50
CA LEU A 163 15.02 -7.64 10.22
C LEU A 163 16.49 -7.77 10.67
N PHE A 164 16.70 -8.31 11.87
CA PHE A 164 18.05 -8.62 12.38
C PHE A 164 18.78 -9.58 11.43
N TYR A 165 18.20 -10.75 11.13
CA TYR A 165 18.82 -11.73 10.23
C TYR A 165 19.11 -11.17 8.85
N TYR A 166 18.21 -10.38 8.27
CA TYR A 166 18.42 -9.79 6.96
C TYR A 166 19.60 -8.82 6.93
N LYS A 167 19.82 -8.06 8.02
CA LYS A 167 20.94 -7.13 8.15
C LYS A 167 22.27 -7.81 8.45
N THR A 168 22.25 -8.99 9.07
CA THR A 168 23.48 -9.71 9.48
C THR A 168 23.93 -10.78 8.50
N VAL A 169 23.02 -11.35 7.70
CA VAL A 169 23.36 -12.39 6.71
C VAL A 169 23.87 -11.72 5.41
N PRO A 170 25.07 -12.08 4.92
CA PRO A 170 25.58 -11.63 3.64
C PRO A 170 24.57 -11.96 2.53
N GLN A 171 24.14 -10.94 1.80
CA GLN A 171 23.23 -11.15 0.68
C GLN A 171 24.07 -11.59 -0.53
N PRO A 172 23.76 -12.74 -1.17
CA PRO A 172 24.42 -13.08 -2.43
C PRO A 172 24.17 -11.94 -3.42
N LEU A 173 25.22 -11.52 -4.13
CA LEU A 173 25.21 -10.43 -5.12
C LEU A 173 24.09 -10.63 -6.15
#